data_AF-A0A7R9JGU8-F1
#
_entry.id   AF-A0A7R9JGU8-F1
#
_cell.length_a   1.000
_cell.length_b   1.000
_cell.length_c   1.000
_cell.angle_alpha   90.00
_cell.angle_beta   90.00
_cell.angle_gamma   90.00
#
_symmetry.space_group_name_H-M   'P 1'
#
loop_
_entity.id
_entity.type
_entity.pdbx_description
1 polymer ?
#
loop_
_entity_poly.entity_id
_entity_poly.type
_entity_poly.pdbx_seq_one_letter_code
_entity_poly.pdbx_strand_id
1 'polypeptide(L)'
;DRLGLGDLFMMEPERPTIWKRRLGEDDENPVVNLQPIPSPLENPFPPPVAIPKLCTTIEETIIACWNRFILTFDPLENPHVLKAPPNLREAAAMLLITTVAIFRNLLVARVSKNDTVMARLITLLSVIQIESEKRQCTPQYIMHSIINTLHPLNMILSIFYLGWWFLVTFSFKLPLLVLLEMKGLCMKGKTSTFVHLVCLYCALMYDAAREMWLMLRILFTAPRILFEDLFMTRRGAKHQLQTVSLCGRKVVAWSEPVQLDLVRRIASATEATPSEVLISAVTGALREYFRQFGFPVPDSVLCTARFFPLESLLTSKSCPADCTPQRGGLLCLPLPTKIPRGDDNDPAEGLKAIQRIVSQARGRQPALYLASQWHLDGGLLTKLMPSLLARLLLNHLTRRYAVMLTEVAPQSRDELRRNLVWGQEIENIMYWRPPQANICLSLTIMNYGDTVRLGVMSDALLSPQHSVIATGFLQQLSDLAKCAGIPRERSNSLDSIPQSPALPTLR
;
A
#
# COMPACT_ATOMS: atom_id res chain seq x y z
N ASP A 1 -24.54 -7.00 7.98
CA ASP A 1 -23.70 -8.03 7.33
C ASP A 1 -22.68 -7.52 6.32
N ARG A 2 -22.48 -6.20 6.18
CA ARG A 2 -21.39 -5.60 5.40
C ARG A 2 -20.80 -4.40 6.13
N LEU A 3 -20.17 -4.66 7.28
CA LEU A 3 -19.31 -3.69 7.94
C LEU A 3 -17.91 -4.30 7.89
N GLY A 4 -17.04 -3.77 7.03
CA GLY A 4 -15.61 -4.08 7.00
C GLY A 4 -14.84 -3.19 7.97
N LEU A 5 -13.55 -3.47 8.18
CA LEU A 5 -12.69 -2.54 8.91
C LEU A 5 -12.52 -1.22 8.14
N GLY A 6 -12.63 -1.27 6.82
CA GLY A 6 -12.77 -0.11 5.95
C GLY A 6 -13.93 0.78 6.37
N ASP A 7 -15.09 0.20 6.67
CA ASP A 7 -16.26 0.94 7.18
C ASP A 7 -16.07 1.41 8.62
N LEU A 8 -15.29 0.66 9.42
CA LEU A 8 -14.85 1.02 10.77
C LEU A 8 -13.83 2.18 10.79
N PHE A 9 -13.11 2.41 9.69
CA PHE A 9 -12.16 3.53 9.54
C PHE A 9 -12.58 4.49 8.42
N MET A 10 -13.83 4.42 7.97
CA MET A 10 -14.48 5.37 7.06
C MET A 10 -13.87 5.42 5.65
N MET A 11 -13.43 4.30 5.11
CA MET A 11 -12.46 4.23 4.02
C MET A 11 -13.03 4.14 2.58
N GLU A 12 -14.33 4.32 2.33
CA GLU A 12 -14.90 4.25 0.98
C GLU A 12 -15.65 5.51 0.53
N PRO A 13 -15.36 6.02 -0.69
CA PRO A 13 -16.35 6.65 -1.55
C PRO A 13 -16.77 5.71 -2.69
N GLU A 14 -18.07 5.76 -3.03
CA GLU A 14 -18.71 4.98 -4.09
C GLU A 14 -18.08 5.23 -5.48
N ARG A 15 -18.11 4.19 -6.34
CA ARG A 15 -17.47 4.18 -7.65
C ARG A 15 -18.42 4.67 -8.76
N PRO A 16 -18.02 5.65 -9.59
CA PRO A 16 -18.53 5.76 -10.94
C PRO A 16 -17.56 5.08 -11.94
N THR A 17 -18.12 4.25 -12.81
CA THR A 17 -17.44 3.58 -13.92
C THR A 17 -17.56 4.44 -15.18
N ILE A 18 -16.47 4.89 -15.81
CA ILE A 18 -16.40 5.31 -17.23
C ILE A 18 -14.94 5.30 -17.73
N TRP A 19 -14.82 5.17 -19.05
CA TRP A 19 -13.78 4.60 -19.91
C TRP A 19 -12.44 5.36 -20.08
N LYS A 20 -11.45 4.62 -20.57
CA LYS A 20 -10.04 5.00 -20.79
C LYS A 20 -9.74 5.15 -22.28
N ARG A 21 -8.97 6.17 -22.68
CA ARG A 21 -8.24 6.19 -23.97
C ARG A 21 -6.80 6.67 -23.74
N ARG A 22 -5.88 6.00 -24.45
CA ARG A 22 -4.41 6.12 -24.43
C ARG A 22 -4.00 7.33 -25.27
N LEU A 23 -3.15 8.21 -24.76
CA LEU A 23 -2.36 9.16 -25.57
C LEU A 23 -0.93 9.20 -25.02
N GLY A 24 0.00 9.26 -25.98
CA GLY A 24 1.41 8.98 -25.82
C GLY A 24 2.28 10.20 -25.56
N GLU A 25 3.56 9.89 -25.53
CA GLU A 25 4.76 10.70 -25.33
C GLU A 25 4.81 11.94 -26.21
N ASP A 26 5.26 13.06 -25.63
CA ASP A 26 6.35 13.92 -26.13
C ASP A 26 6.35 15.22 -25.30
N ASP A 27 7.42 15.45 -24.52
CA ASP A 27 8.07 16.76 -24.31
C ASP A 27 9.17 16.64 -23.26
N GLU A 28 10.40 16.43 -23.73
CA GLU A 28 11.62 16.56 -22.92
C GLU A 28 11.96 18.03 -22.71
N ASN A 29 11.66 18.56 -21.52
CA ASN A 29 12.34 19.75 -20.99
C ASN A 29 13.27 19.33 -19.85
N PRO A 30 14.53 19.79 -19.80
CA PRO A 30 15.47 19.41 -18.76
C PRO A 30 15.14 20.15 -17.46
N VAL A 31 14.20 19.61 -16.68
CA VAL A 31 13.83 20.14 -15.38
C VAL A 31 14.80 19.60 -14.33
N VAL A 32 15.47 20.49 -13.63
CA VAL A 32 16.40 20.21 -12.53
C VAL A 32 15.77 19.20 -11.55
N ASN A 33 16.41 18.03 -11.44
CA ASN A 33 15.99 16.87 -10.64
C ASN A 33 15.94 17.17 -9.13
N LEU A 34 14.85 17.79 -8.67
CA LEU A 34 14.47 17.83 -7.25
C LEU A 34 13.23 16.95 -7.08
N GLN A 35 13.45 15.69 -6.69
CA GLN A 35 12.39 14.76 -6.32
C GLN A 35 11.47 15.41 -5.27
N PRO A 36 10.14 15.26 -5.38
CA PRO A 36 9.23 15.74 -4.35
C PRO A 36 9.59 15.07 -3.02
N ILE A 37 9.76 15.88 -1.96
CA ILE A 37 10.10 15.37 -0.63
C ILE A 37 8.93 14.49 -0.18
N PRO A 38 9.16 13.20 0.12
CA PRO A 38 8.09 12.29 0.49
C PRO A 38 7.41 12.77 1.79
N SER A 39 6.08 12.77 1.81
CA SER A 39 5.35 13.17 3.01
C SER A 39 5.65 12.19 4.15
N PRO A 40 5.84 12.65 5.39
CA PRO A 40 5.97 11.76 6.55
C PRO A 40 4.73 10.87 6.77
N LEU A 41 3.59 11.18 6.14
CA LEU A 41 2.35 10.40 6.20
C LEU A 41 2.26 9.30 5.12
N GLU A 42 3.07 9.39 4.06
CA GLU A 42 2.95 8.57 2.84
C GLU A 42 3.33 7.10 3.07
N ASN A 43 4.47 6.83 3.73
CA ASN A 43 4.90 5.50 4.13
C ASN A 43 5.83 5.59 5.36
N PRO A 44 5.29 5.57 6.59
CA PRO A 44 6.09 5.61 7.80
C PRO A 44 7.00 4.37 7.96
N PHE A 45 6.70 3.25 7.28
CA PHE A 45 7.47 2.01 7.34
C PHE A 45 8.00 1.61 5.96
N PRO A 46 9.24 1.10 5.88
CA PRO A 46 9.76 0.56 4.63
C PRO A 46 8.89 -0.65 4.22
N PRO A 47 8.46 -0.73 2.95
CA PRO A 47 7.75 -1.91 2.46
C PRO A 47 8.68 -3.13 2.55
N PRO A 48 8.16 -4.34 2.81
CA PRO A 48 8.97 -5.56 2.77
C PRO A 48 9.49 -5.77 1.35
N VAL A 49 10.81 -5.90 1.18
CA VAL A 49 11.47 -6.08 -0.12
C VAL A 49 12.02 -7.48 -0.25
N ALA A 50 12.56 -8.04 0.84
CA ALA A 50 13.18 -9.36 0.83
C ALA A 50 12.16 -10.49 0.71
N ILE A 51 11.02 -10.41 1.41
CA ILE A 51 9.94 -11.41 1.34
C ILE A 51 9.39 -11.58 -0.09
N PRO A 52 8.88 -10.54 -0.78
CA PRO A 52 8.33 -10.71 -2.12
C PRO A 52 9.40 -11.20 -3.10
N LYS A 53 10.63 -10.68 -3.00
CA LYS A 53 11.75 -11.11 -3.83
C LYS A 53 12.11 -12.59 -3.61
N LEU A 54 12.06 -13.06 -2.37
CA LEU A 54 12.26 -14.48 -2.06
C LEU A 54 11.15 -15.33 -2.68
N CYS A 55 9.88 -14.94 -2.49
CA CYS A 55 8.75 -15.65 -3.07
C CYS A 55 8.84 -15.74 -4.59
N THR A 56 9.10 -14.63 -5.30
CA THR A 56 9.22 -14.63 -6.76
C THR A 56 10.38 -15.51 -7.22
N THR A 57 11.51 -15.46 -6.52
CA THR A 57 12.67 -16.30 -6.87
C THR A 57 12.35 -17.78 -6.65
N ILE A 58 11.68 -18.14 -5.55
CA ILE A 58 11.24 -19.52 -5.28
C ILE A 58 10.24 -19.97 -6.36
N GLU A 59 9.27 -19.13 -6.71
CA GLU A 59 8.30 -19.41 -7.77
C GLU A 59 8.98 -19.67 -9.11
N GLU A 60 9.91 -18.80 -9.53
CA GLU A 60 10.68 -18.97 -10.75
C GLU A 60 11.48 -20.29 -10.75
N THR A 61 12.10 -20.65 -9.62
CA THR A 61 12.83 -21.92 -9.52
C THR A 61 11.92 -23.15 -9.59
N ILE A 62 10.76 -23.10 -8.93
CA ILE A 62 9.77 -24.18 -8.96
C ILE A 62 9.24 -24.34 -10.38
N ILE A 63 8.90 -23.23 -11.05
CA ILE A 63 8.43 -23.24 -12.44
C ILE A 63 9.50 -23.79 -13.38
N ALA A 64 10.75 -23.35 -13.24
CA ALA A 64 11.85 -23.84 -14.07
C ALA A 64 12.11 -25.35 -13.83
N CYS A 65 12.05 -25.81 -12.58
CA CYS A 65 12.20 -27.22 -12.23
C CYS A 65 11.06 -28.05 -12.81
N TRP A 66 9.83 -27.57 -12.69
CA TRP A 66 8.62 -28.21 -13.22
C TRP A 66 8.67 -28.31 -14.75
N ASN A 67 9.05 -27.25 -15.45
CA ASN A 67 9.18 -27.26 -16.91
C ASN A 67 10.27 -28.24 -17.38
N ARG A 68 11.43 -28.29 -16.71
CA ARG A 68 12.47 -29.29 -16.99
C ARG A 68 11.95 -30.72 -16.76
N PHE A 69 11.16 -30.91 -15.71
CA PHE A 69 10.55 -32.19 -15.40
C PHE A 69 9.56 -32.63 -16.48
N ILE A 70 8.68 -31.74 -16.94
CA ILE A 70 7.75 -32.01 -18.05
C ILE A 70 8.54 -32.34 -19.33
N LEU A 71 9.50 -31.50 -19.74
CA LEU A 71 10.32 -31.74 -20.94
C LEU A 71 11.03 -33.09 -20.93
N THR A 72 11.38 -33.60 -19.75
CA THR A 72 12.11 -34.87 -19.61
C THR A 72 11.17 -36.07 -19.70
N PHE A 73 10.03 -36.01 -19.02
CA PHE A 73 9.18 -37.18 -18.76
C PHE A 73 7.84 -37.19 -19.49
N ASP A 74 7.35 -36.04 -19.99
CA ASP A 74 6.07 -35.95 -20.68
C ASP A 74 6.18 -36.49 -22.12
N PRO A 75 5.42 -37.54 -22.53
CA PRO A 75 5.46 -38.11 -23.87
C PRO A 75 4.94 -37.15 -24.94
N LEU A 76 4.17 -36.13 -24.56
CA LEU A 76 3.70 -35.10 -25.47
C LEU A 76 4.84 -34.18 -25.92
N GLU A 77 5.82 -33.93 -25.04
CA GLU A 77 6.97 -33.08 -25.32
C GLU A 77 8.20 -33.90 -25.74
N ASN A 78 8.37 -35.09 -25.16
CA ASN A 78 9.46 -36.02 -25.47
C ASN A 78 8.93 -37.40 -25.90
N PRO A 79 8.73 -37.64 -27.20
CA PRO A 79 8.16 -38.88 -27.70
C PRO A 79 9.11 -40.10 -27.56
N HIS A 80 10.37 -39.89 -27.15
CA HIS A 80 11.31 -40.99 -26.91
C HIS A 80 11.00 -41.78 -25.63
N VAL A 81 10.27 -41.18 -24.67
CA VAL A 81 9.89 -41.83 -23.41
C VAL A 81 9.01 -43.06 -23.65
N LEU A 82 8.16 -43.03 -24.69
CA LEU A 82 7.30 -44.17 -25.06
C LEU A 82 8.05 -45.28 -25.82
N LYS A 83 9.25 -45.00 -26.34
CA LYS A 83 10.05 -45.96 -27.12
C LYS A 83 10.99 -46.78 -26.23
N ALA A 84 11.29 -46.30 -25.02
CA ALA A 84 12.13 -46.98 -24.05
C ALA A 84 11.33 -48.09 -23.31
N PRO A 85 12.00 -49.15 -22.82
CA PRO A 85 11.33 -50.14 -21.99
C PRO A 85 10.79 -49.48 -20.70
N PRO A 86 9.58 -49.87 -20.25
CA PRO A 86 8.88 -49.15 -19.19
C PRO A 86 9.61 -49.29 -17.85
N ASN A 87 10.08 -48.15 -17.32
CA ASN A 87 10.78 -48.07 -16.03
C ASN A 87 9.85 -47.49 -14.95
N LEU A 88 9.96 -47.98 -13.71
CA LEU A 88 9.16 -47.50 -12.58
C LEU A 88 9.30 -45.98 -12.34
N ARG A 89 10.50 -45.43 -12.53
CA ARG A 89 10.77 -43.98 -12.37
C ARG A 89 10.01 -43.14 -13.40
N GLU A 90 9.98 -43.59 -14.66
CA GLU A 90 9.29 -42.91 -15.76
C GLU A 90 7.77 -43.03 -15.57
N ALA A 91 7.28 -44.21 -15.17
CA ALA A 91 5.87 -44.41 -14.83
C ALA A 91 5.41 -43.54 -13.64
N ALA A 92 6.23 -43.42 -12.59
CA ALA A 92 5.93 -42.57 -11.45
C ALA A 92 5.96 -41.08 -11.81
N ALA A 93 6.92 -40.65 -12.64
CA ALA A 93 6.97 -39.29 -13.14
C ALA A 93 5.75 -38.95 -14.00
N MET A 94 5.34 -39.87 -14.86
CA MET A 94 4.14 -39.75 -15.68
C MET A 94 2.84 -39.69 -14.88
N LEU A 95 2.74 -40.51 -13.83
CA LEU A 95 1.63 -40.47 -12.89
C LEU A 95 1.54 -39.12 -12.16
N LEU A 96 2.69 -38.52 -11.80
CA LEU A 96 2.74 -37.22 -11.16
C LEU A 96 2.27 -36.09 -12.11
N ILE A 97 2.70 -36.12 -13.37
CA ILE A 97 2.29 -35.08 -14.33
C ILE A 97 0.80 -35.21 -14.66
N THR A 98 0.28 -36.44 -14.86
CA THR A 98 -1.14 -36.67 -15.09
C THR A 98 -1.99 -36.21 -13.90
N THR A 99 -1.59 -36.51 -12.66
CA THR A 99 -2.32 -36.06 -11.46
C THR A 99 -2.33 -34.54 -11.31
N VAL A 100 -1.20 -33.85 -11.57
CA VAL A 100 -1.16 -32.38 -11.54
C VAL A 100 -2.02 -31.76 -12.65
N ALA A 101 -2.03 -32.34 -13.85
CA ALA A 101 -2.88 -31.90 -14.96
C ALA A 101 -4.37 -32.09 -14.67
N ILE A 102 -4.76 -33.25 -14.11
CA ILE A 102 -6.12 -33.53 -13.66
C ILE A 102 -6.54 -32.51 -12.59
N PHE A 103 -5.69 -32.28 -11.58
CA PHE A 103 -5.98 -31.31 -10.52
C PHE A 103 -6.16 -29.88 -11.05
N ARG A 104 -5.32 -29.45 -11.99
CA ARG A 104 -5.44 -28.15 -12.68
C ARG A 104 -6.77 -28.03 -13.42
N ASN A 105 -7.13 -29.03 -14.22
CA ASN A 105 -8.38 -29.01 -14.99
C ASN A 105 -9.61 -29.01 -14.07
N LEU A 106 -9.55 -29.71 -12.93
CA LEU A 106 -10.62 -29.72 -11.92
C LEU A 106 -10.75 -28.37 -11.19
N LEU A 107 -9.64 -27.68 -10.90
CA LEU A 107 -9.67 -26.34 -10.30
C LEU A 107 -10.33 -25.33 -11.23
N VAL A 108 -10.00 -25.37 -12.53
CA VAL A 108 -10.62 -24.50 -13.55
C VAL A 108 -12.12 -24.83 -13.69
N ALA A 109 -12.48 -26.12 -13.69
CA ALA A 109 -13.88 -26.54 -13.76
C ALA A 109 -14.72 -26.11 -12.53
N ARG A 110 -14.13 -26.08 -11.32
CA ARG A 110 -14.82 -25.60 -10.09
C ARG A 110 -15.22 -24.12 -10.12
N VAL A 111 -14.58 -23.31 -10.95
CA VAL A 111 -14.91 -21.88 -11.11
C VAL A 111 -16.22 -21.71 -11.90
N SER A 112 -16.61 -22.72 -12.71
CA SER A 112 -17.92 -22.76 -13.38
C SER A 112 -18.98 -23.30 -12.42
N LYS A 113 -20.02 -22.49 -12.15
CA LYS A 113 -20.98 -22.72 -11.06
C LYS A 113 -22.14 -23.66 -11.46
N ASN A 114 -22.61 -24.42 -10.47
CA ASN A 114 -23.83 -25.25 -10.41
C ASN A 114 -23.86 -26.57 -11.18
N ASP A 115 -23.21 -27.59 -10.60
CA ASP A 115 -23.42 -28.99 -11.00
C ASP A 115 -23.71 -29.90 -9.79
N THR A 116 -24.66 -30.83 -9.99
CA THR A 116 -25.01 -31.92 -9.07
C THR A 116 -23.81 -32.81 -8.79
N VAL A 117 -23.79 -33.50 -7.64
CA VAL A 117 -22.68 -34.38 -7.23
C VAL A 117 -22.34 -35.41 -8.32
N MET A 118 -23.36 -35.90 -9.04
CA MET A 118 -23.16 -36.88 -10.10
C MET A 118 -22.55 -36.28 -11.37
N ALA A 119 -22.92 -35.06 -11.76
CA ALA A 119 -22.26 -34.35 -12.85
C ALA A 119 -20.78 -34.05 -12.53
N ARG A 120 -20.44 -33.80 -11.25
CA ARG A 120 -19.04 -33.66 -10.81
C ARG A 120 -18.25 -34.97 -10.90
N LEU A 121 -18.88 -36.11 -10.62
CA LEU A 121 -18.24 -37.41 -10.77
C LEU A 121 -18.01 -37.77 -12.24
N ILE A 122 -18.99 -37.47 -13.11
CA ILE A 122 -18.88 -37.71 -14.55
C ILE A 122 -17.79 -36.84 -15.18
N THR A 123 -17.74 -35.54 -14.82
CA THR A 123 -16.68 -34.62 -15.28
C THR A 123 -15.30 -35.02 -14.75
N LEU A 124 -15.22 -35.51 -13.52
CA LEU A 124 -13.96 -36.03 -12.97
C LEU A 124 -13.48 -37.27 -13.72
N LEU A 125 -14.37 -38.23 -13.98
CA LEU A 125 -14.04 -39.44 -14.74
C LEU A 125 -13.65 -39.14 -16.18
N SER A 126 -14.34 -38.22 -16.85
CA SER A 126 -14.01 -37.83 -18.22
C SER A 126 -12.67 -37.09 -18.30
N VAL A 127 -12.36 -36.21 -17.35
CA VAL A 127 -11.06 -35.53 -17.28
C VAL A 127 -9.93 -36.52 -17.01
N ILE A 128 -10.13 -37.48 -16.11
CA ILE A 128 -9.15 -38.55 -15.84
C ILE A 128 -8.90 -39.37 -17.11
N GLN A 129 -9.97 -39.78 -17.80
CA GLN A 129 -9.86 -40.60 -19.00
C GLN A 129 -9.15 -39.84 -20.13
N ILE A 130 -9.54 -38.58 -20.39
CA ILE A 130 -8.92 -37.75 -21.43
C ILE A 130 -7.43 -37.52 -21.14
N GLU A 131 -7.04 -37.19 -19.92
CA GLU A 131 -5.63 -36.95 -19.58
C GLU A 131 -4.79 -38.25 -19.52
N SER A 132 -5.40 -39.37 -19.11
CA SER A 132 -4.77 -40.70 -19.15
C SER A 132 -4.52 -41.17 -20.58
N GLU A 133 -5.50 -41.00 -21.49
CA GLU A 133 -5.39 -41.37 -22.90
C GLU A 133 -4.39 -40.50 -23.66
N LYS A 134 -4.44 -39.16 -23.47
CA LYS A 134 -3.48 -38.22 -24.10
C LYS A 134 -2.03 -38.57 -23.81
N ARG A 135 -1.75 -39.03 -22.60
CA ARG A 135 -0.40 -39.32 -22.08
C ARG A 135 -0.05 -40.81 -22.12
N GLN A 136 -0.94 -41.64 -22.70
CA GLN A 136 -0.85 -43.11 -22.75
C GLN A 136 -0.57 -43.78 -21.39
N CYS A 137 -1.00 -43.15 -20.30
CA CYS A 137 -0.80 -43.63 -18.94
C CYS A 137 -1.90 -44.62 -18.59
N THR A 138 -1.83 -45.83 -19.15
CA THR A 138 -2.80 -46.91 -18.87
C THR A 138 -2.40 -47.69 -17.60
N PRO A 139 -3.37 -48.27 -16.86
CA PRO A 139 -3.05 -49.13 -15.72
C PRO A 139 -2.21 -50.34 -16.12
N GLN A 140 -2.32 -50.79 -17.38
CA GLN A 140 -1.49 -51.83 -17.96
C GLN A 140 -0.02 -51.40 -18.10
N TYR A 141 0.24 -50.15 -18.53
CA TYR A 141 1.59 -49.59 -18.61
C TYR A 141 2.24 -49.51 -17.21
N ILE A 142 1.49 -49.12 -16.19
CA ILE A 142 1.99 -49.06 -14.80
C ILE A 142 2.34 -50.47 -14.28
N MET A 143 1.45 -51.45 -14.48
CA MET A 143 1.70 -52.83 -14.08
C MET A 143 2.88 -53.45 -14.84
N HIS A 144 2.98 -53.18 -16.14
CA HIS A 144 4.09 -53.65 -16.95
C HIS A 144 5.43 -53.01 -16.52
N SER A 145 5.42 -51.74 -16.13
CA SER A 145 6.58 -51.04 -15.55
C SER A 145 7.04 -51.67 -14.24
N ILE A 146 6.09 -52.06 -13.36
CA ILE A 146 6.39 -52.71 -12.08
C ILE A 146 7.01 -54.09 -12.32
N ILE A 147 6.43 -54.90 -13.21
CA ILE A 147 6.93 -56.24 -13.55
C ILE A 147 8.32 -56.16 -14.18
N ASN A 148 8.54 -55.23 -15.12
CA ASN A 148 9.82 -55.04 -15.78
C ASN A 148 10.92 -54.56 -14.81
N THR A 149 10.55 -53.75 -13.81
CA THR A 149 11.49 -53.28 -12.78
C THR A 149 11.83 -54.36 -11.76
N LEU A 150 10.86 -55.23 -11.41
CA LEU A 150 11.06 -56.34 -10.47
C LEU A 150 11.72 -57.57 -11.12
N HIS A 151 12.00 -57.53 -12.43
CA HIS A 151 12.70 -58.61 -13.11
C HIS A 151 14.11 -58.79 -12.52
N PRO A 152 14.52 -60.00 -12.11
CA PRO A 152 15.72 -60.21 -11.30
C PRO A 152 17.01 -59.71 -11.98
N LEU A 153 17.11 -59.84 -13.31
CA LEU A 153 18.27 -59.33 -14.06
C LEU A 153 18.34 -57.79 -14.06
N ASN A 154 17.20 -57.12 -14.21
CA ASN A 154 17.14 -55.66 -14.25
C ASN A 154 17.39 -55.07 -12.86
N MET A 155 16.96 -55.77 -11.80
CA MET A 155 17.23 -55.38 -10.42
C MET A 155 18.73 -55.46 -10.11
N ILE A 156 19.40 -56.54 -10.51
CA ILE A 156 20.85 -56.70 -10.34
C ILE A 156 21.62 -55.65 -11.16
N LEU A 157 21.25 -55.44 -12.43
CA LEU A 157 21.87 -54.42 -13.28
C LEU A 157 21.63 -53.00 -12.74
N SER A 158 20.46 -52.72 -12.18
CA SER A 158 20.16 -51.42 -11.57
C SER A 158 20.96 -51.19 -10.29
N ILE A 159 21.16 -52.22 -9.46
CA ILE A 159 22.02 -52.14 -8.27
C ILE A 159 23.48 -51.92 -8.68
N PHE A 160 23.94 -52.61 -9.73
CA PHE A 160 25.28 -52.42 -10.27
C PHE A 160 25.47 -51.01 -10.86
N TYR A 161 24.51 -50.53 -11.64
CA TYR A 161 24.52 -49.17 -12.20
C TYR A 161 24.46 -48.11 -11.10
N LEU A 162 23.64 -48.33 -10.07
CA LEU A 162 23.56 -47.45 -8.90
C LEU A 162 24.90 -47.42 -8.16
N GLY A 163 25.49 -48.58 -7.89
CA GLY A 163 26.80 -48.70 -7.26
C GLY A 163 27.91 -48.03 -8.09
N TRP A 164 27.91 -48.24 -9.40
CA TRP A 164 28.82 -47.58 -10.34
C TRP A 164 28.63 -46.07 -10.36
N TRP A 165 27.38 -45.59 -10.42
CA TRP A 165 27.05 -44.18 -10.38
C TRP A 165 27.49 -43.53 -9.06
N PHE A 166 27.27 -44.19 -7.92
CA PHE A 166 27.76 -43.75 -6.62
C PHE A 166 29.28 -43.69 -6.60
N LEU A 167 29.96 -44.76 -7.05
CA LEU A 167 31.42 -44.83 -7.11
C LEU A 167 32.00 -43.69 -7.95
N VAL A 168 31.51 -43.49 -9.18
CA VAL A 168 31.96 -42.42 -10.09
C VAL A 168 31.65 -41.04 -9.53
N THR A 169 30.47 -40.85 -8.95
CA THR A 169 30.06 -39.55 -8.40
C THR A 169 30.92 -39.18 -7.20
N PHE A 170 31.14 -40.09 -6.25
CA PHE A 170 31.94 -39.81 -5.06
C PHE A 170 33.45 -39.76 -5.35
N SER A 171 33.94 -40.58 -6.27
CA SER A 171 35.38 -40.68 -6.54
C SER A 171 35.88 -39.60 -7.51
N PHE A 172 35.07 -39.17 -8.47
CA PHE A 172 35.50 -38.26 -9.54
C PHE A 172 34.69 -36.97 -9.60
N LYS A 173 33.36 -37.06 -9.63
CA LYS A 173 32.52 -35.88 -9.87
C LYS A 173 32.52 -34.91 -8.70
N LEU A 174 32.41 -35.42 -7.47
CA LEU A 174 32.32 -34.63 -6.25
C LEU A 174 33.65 -33.92 -5.93
N PRO A 175 34.83 -34.59 -6.01
CA PRO A 175 36.12 -33.90 -5.86
C PRO A 175 36.38 -32.84 -6.94
N LEU A 176 36.03 -33.12 -8.21
CA LEU A 176 36.18 -32.16 -9.31
C LEU A 176 35.32 -30.91 -9.09
N LEU A 177 34.07 -31.10 -8.66
CA LEU A 177 33.14 -29.99 -8.41
C LEU A 177 33.66 -29.13 -7.26
N VAL A 178 34.12 -29.74 -6.15
CA VAL A 178 34.76 -29.02 -5.04
C VAL A 178 36.00 -28.23 -5.49
N LEU A 179 36.86 -28.81 -6.34
CA LEU A 179 38.02 -28.11 -6.89
C LEU A 179 37.64 -26.92 -7.78
N LEU A 180 36.63 -27.07 -8.64
CA LEU A 180 36.11 -26.00 -9.48
C LEU A 180 35.51 -24.86 -8.64
N GLU A 181 34.84 -25.19 -7.54
CA GLU A 181 34.29 -24.20 -6.62
C GLU A 181 35.37 -23.46 -5.83
N MET A 182 36.39 -24.17 -5.33
CA MET A 182 37.55 -23.55 -4.66
C MET A 182 38.30 -22.60 -5.59
N LYS A 183 38.44 -22.97 -6.87
CA LYS A 183 39.03 -22.09 -7.90
C LYS A 183 38.14 -20.87 -8.19
N GLY A 184 36.82 -21.05 -8.19
CA GLY A 184 35.84 -19.98 -8.34
C GLY A 184 35.82 -18.99 -7.16
N LEU A 185 36.09 -19.44 -5.94
CA LEU A 185 36.22 -18.59 -4.75
C LEU A 185 37.50 -17.74 -4.74
N CYS A 186 38.61 -18.29 -5.26
CA CYS A 186 39.88 -17.56 -5.36
C CYS A 186 39.88 -16.48 -6.45
N MET A 187 39.07 -16.62 -7.50
CA MET A 187 38.92 -15.59 -8.53
C MET A 187 37.69 -14.74 -8.22
N LYS A 188 37.89 -13.46 -7.84
CA LYS A 188 36.82 -12.44 -7.67
C LYS A 188 36.14 -12.08 -9.00
N GLY A 189 35.59 -13.07 -9.70
CA GLY A 189 35.04 -12.94 -11.04
C GLY A 189 33.76 -13.75 -11.19
N LYS A 190 32.70 -13.06 -11.64
CA LYS A 190 31.39 -13.57 -12.06
C LYS A 190 31.50 -14.95 -12.72
N THR A 191 31.38 -16.01 -11.94
CA THR A 191 31.12 -17.35 -12.46
C THR A 191 29.98 -17.91 -11.62
N SER A 192 29.01 -18.50 -12.32
CA SER A 192 27.78 -19.08 -11.78
C SER A 192 28.10 -20.36 -10.99
N THR A 193 28.75 -20.20 -9.85
CA THR A 193 29.17 -21.29 -8.95
C THR A 193 28.03 -21.66 -8.01
N PHE A 194 27.87 -22.94 -7.68
CA PHE A 194 26.81 -23.41 -6.78
C PHE A 194 26.94 -22.80 -5.38
N VAL A 195 28.16 -22.63 -4.85
CA VAL A 195 28.38 -21.83 -3.61
C VAL A 195 27.84 -20.40 -3.71
N HIS A 196 28.04 -19.70 -4.83
CA HIS A 196 27.56 -18.32 -4.98
C HIS A 196 26.03 -18.26 -5.00
N LEU A 197 25.39 -19.22 -5.65
CA LEU A 197 23.94 -19.38 -5.64
C LEU A 197 23.42 -19.65 -4.22
N VAL A 198 24.03 -20.59 -3.51
CA VAL A 198 23.66 -20.93 -2.12
C VAL A 198 23.84 -19.72 -1.20
N CYS A 199 24.95 -18.98 -1.31
CA CYS A 199 25.18 -17.76 -0.54
C CYS A 199 24.12 -16.68 -0.83
N LEU A 200 23.74 -16.50 -2.10
CA LEU A 200 22.68 -15.54 -2.48
C LEU A 200 21.32 -15.93 -1.88
N TYR A 201 20.94 -17.21 -1.95
CA TYR A 201 19.71 -17.71 -1.32
C TYR A 201 19.77 -17.61 0.20
N CYS A 202 20.89 -17.96 0.84
CA CYS A 202 21.06 -17.85 2.28
C CYS A 202 20.96 -16.39 2.75
N ALA A 203 21.57 -15.45 2.04
CA ALA A 203 21.45 -14.02 2.33
C ALA A 203 19.99 -13.55 2.18
N LEU A 204 19.32 -13.91 1.09
CA LEU A 204 17.92 -13.56 0.86
C LEU A 204 16.97 -14.18 1.91
N MET A 205 17.22 -15.42 2.32
CA MET A 205 16.48 -16.11 3.40
C MET A 205 16.69 -15.43 4.75
N TYR A 206 17.92 -14.99 5.05
CA TYR A 206 18.22 -14.24 6.27
C TYR A 206 17.48 -12.90 6.30
N ASP A 207 17.52 -12.15 5.20
CA ASP A 207 16.82 -10.87 5.09
C ASP A 207 15.29 -11.05 5.18
N ALA A 208 14.74 -12.08 4.54
CA ALA A 208 13.32 -12.42 4.63
C ALA A 208 12.91 -12.86 6.04
N ALA A 209 13.75 -13.65 6.74
CA ALA A 209 13.50 -14.03 8.13
C ALA A 209 13.52 -12.83 9.07
N ARG A 210 14.43 -11.87 8.84
CA ARG A 210 14.49 -10.60 9.57
C ARG A 210 13.24 -9.76 9.34
N GLU A 211 12.78 -9.61 8.10
CA GLU A 211 11.52 -8.91 7.78
C GLU A 211 10.31 -9.62 8.43
N MET A 212 10.25 -10.95 8.36
CA MET A 212 9.21 -11.76 8.99
C MET A 212 9.17 -11.54 10.52
N TRP A 213 10.33 -11.53 11.18
CA TRP A 213 10.43 -11.28 12.61
C TRP A 213 9.94 -9.87 12.98
N LEU A 214 10.30 -8.86 12.19
CA LEU A 214 9.82 -7.49 12.38
C LEU A 214 8.30 -7.41 12.24
N MET A 215 7.73 -8.03 11.21
CA MET A 215 6.28 -8.09 11.00
C MET A 215 5.57 -8.81 12.16
N LEU A 216 6.12 -9.94 12.62
CA LEU A 216 5.58 -10.69 13.74
C LEU A 216 5.63 -9.87 15.04
N ARG A 217 6.73 -9.16 15.30
CA ARG A 217 6.87 -8.26 16.45
C ARG A 217 5.84 -7.14 16.39
N ILE A 218 5.61 -6.55 15.22
CA ILE A 218 4.56 -5.53 15.02
C ILE A 218 3.20 -6.15 15.31
N LEU A 219 2.88 -7.32 14.77
CA LEU A 219 1.59 -7.99 14.95
C LEU A 219 1.28 -8.30 16.42
N PHE A 220 2.26 -8.73 17.22
CA PHE A 220 2.05 -9.03 18.64
C PHE A 220 2.07 -7.79 19.54
N THR A 221 2.87 -6.78 19.22
CA THR A 221 2.92 -5.54 20.02
C THR A 221 1.76 -4.61 19.68
N ALA A 222 1.20 -4.76 18.47
CA ALA A 222 0.11 -3.95 17.91
C ALA A 222 -1.09 -3.81 18.84
N PRO A 223 -1.74 -4.88 19.34
CA PRO A 223 -2.97 -4.75 20.11
C PRO A 223 -2.72 -4.01 21.42
N ARG A 224 -1.55 -4.20 22.03
CA ARG A 224 -1.17 -3.52 23.27
C ARG A 224 -0.99 -2.02 23.05
N ILE A 225 -0.19 -1.61 22.06
CA ILE A 225 0.05 -0.19 21.80
C ILE A 225 -1.24 0.50 21.35
N LEU A 226 -2.02 -0.17 20.49
CA LEU A 226 -3.33 0.32 20.09
C LEU A 226 -4.24 0.49 21.29
N PHE A 227 -4.31 -0.49 22.20
CA PHE A 227 -5.15 -0.40 23.38
C PHE A 227 -4.70 0.72 24.33
N GLU A 228 -3.40 0.84 24.58
CA GLU A 228 -2.83 1.95 25.36
C GLU A 228 -3.15 3.30 24.72
N ASP A 229 -2.99 3.44 23.40
CA ASP A 229 -3.25 4.69 22.68
C ASP A 229 -4.74 5.04 22.61
N LEU A 230 -5.60 4.03 22.43
CA LEU A 230 -7.05 4.22 22.29
C LEU A 230 -7.77 4.46 23.61
N PHE A 231 -7.34 3.78 24.67
CA PHE A 231 -8.06 3.75 25.94
C PHE A 231 -7.31 4.46 27.06
N MET A 232 -5.98 4.34 27.14
CA MET A 232 -5.19 4.88 28.25
C MET A 232 -4.63 6.27 28.02
N THR A 233 -4.39 6.70 26.77
CA THR A 233 -3.90 8.07 26.49
C THR A 233 -4.85 9.09 27.12
N ARG A 234 -4.29 9.95 27.98
CA ARG A 234 -4.98 10.93 28.85
C ARG A 234 -6.20 11.55 28.15
N ARG A 235 -7.37 11.38 28.76
CA ARG A 235 -8.56 12.17 28.40
C ARG A 235 -8.29 13.61 28.81
N GLY A 236 -7.87 14.44 27.84
CA GLY A 236 -7.95 15.88 27.99
C GLY A 236 -9.40 16.30 28.25
N ALA A 237 -9.62 17.55 28.68
CA ALA A 237 -10.97 18.10 28.77
C ALA A 237 -11.67 17.93 27.41
N LYS A 238 -12.91 17.42 27.44
CA LYS A 238 -13.72 17.31 26.22
C LYS A 238 -13.88 18.71 25.65
N HIS A 239 -13.46 18.90 24.41
CA HIS A 239 -13.63 20.17 23.70
C HIS A 239 -14.91 20.14 22.85
N GLN A 240 -15.39 21.32 22.48
CA GLN A 240 -16.67 21.48 21.81
C GLN A 240 -16.83 20.61 20.56
N LEU A 241 -15.78 20.47 19.72
CA LEU A 241 -15.83 19.62 18.52
C LEU A 241 -16.20 18.15 18.82
N GLN A 242 -15.93 17.63 20.03
CA GLN A 242 -16.33 16.28 20.46
C GLN A 242 -17.75 16.22 21.04
N THR A 243 -18.32 17.35 21.45
CA THR A 243 -19.62 17.43 22.15
C THR A 243 -20.76 17.92 21.26
N VAL A 244 -20.47 18.40 20.05
CA VAL A 244 -21.50 18.81 19.08
C VAL A 244 -22.31 17.59 18.64
N SER A 245 -23.63 17.68 18.77
CA SER A 245 -24.55 16.73 18.14
C SER A 245 -24.61 17.05 16.65
N LEU A 246 -24.32 16.09 15.76
CA LEU A 246 -24.25 16.32 14.32
C LEU A 246 -25.64 16.24 13.66
N CYS A 247 -25.90 17.07 12.65
CA CYS A 247 -27.18 17.06 11.92
C CYS A 247 -27.12 16.31 10.57
N GLY A 248 -25.93 15.92 10.12
CA GLY A 248 -25.73 15.15 8.89
C GLY A 248 -25.58 16.00 7.63
N ARG A 249 -26.08 17.25 7.61
CA ARG A 249 -25.83 18.19 6.51
C ARG A 249 -24.39 18.66 6.54
N LYS A 250 -23.72 18.71 5.38
CA LYS A 250 -22.31 19.08 5.27
C LYS A 250 -22.14 20.42 4.57
N VAL A 251 -21.24 21.22 5.10
CA VAL A 251 -20.84 22.53 4.57
C VAL A 251 -19.34 22.51 4.32
N VAL A 252 -18.89 23.30 3.35
CA VAL A 252 -17.50 23.34 2.93
C VAL A 252 -17.00 24.78 2.90
N ALA A 253 -15.74 24.97 3.27
CA ALA A 253 -14.97 26.18 3.09
C ALA A 253 -13.57 25.80 2.62
N TRP A 254 -12.89 26.66 1.87
CA TRP A 254 -11.50 26.43 1.44
C TRP A 254 -10.69 27.72 1.50
N SER A 255 -9.37 27.58 1.63
CA SER A 255 -8.44 28.70 1.65
C SER A 255 -8.12 29.20 0.24
N GLU A 256 -7.58 30.42 0.15
CA GLU A 256 -6.87 30.87 -1.05
C GLU A 256 -5.67 29.94 -1.36
N PRO A 257 -5.25 29.84 -2.63
CA PRO A 257 -4.07 29.06 -3.00
C PRO A 257 -2.79 29.65 -2.41
N VAL A 258 -1.97 28.80 -1.82
CA VAL A 258 -0.62 29.14 -1.37
C VAL A 258 0.40 28.50 -2.30
N GLN A 259 1.40 29.27 -2.72
CA GLN A 259 2.49 28.71 -3.53
C GLN A 259 3.27 27.65 -2.74
N LEU A 260 3.43 26.47 -3.33
CA LEU A 260 4.14 25.35 -2.72
C LEU A 260 5.62 25.69 -2.48
N ASP A 261 6.20 26.60 -3.28
CA ASP A 261 7.57 27.08 -3.09
C ASP A 261 7.76 27.85 -1.79
N LEU A 262 6.77 28.65 -1.36
CA LEU A 262 6.80 29.30 -0.06
C LEU A 262 6.89 28.25 1.06
N VAL A 263 6.04 27.21 0.98
CA VAL A 263 6.01 26.13 1.97
C VAL A 263 7.34 25.36 2.00
N ARG A 264 7.93 25.08 0.84
CA ARG A 264 9.26 24.44 0.73
C ARG A 264 10.36 25.31 1.33
N ARG A 265 10.34 26.62 1.12
CA ARG A 265 11.30 27.54 1.72
C ARG A 265 11.17 27.54 3.25
N ILE A 266 9.94 27.61 3.79
CA ILE A 266 9.69 27.51 5.24
C ILE A 266 10.23 26.18 5.77
N ALA A 267 9.90 25.08 5.11
CA ALA A 267 10.36 23.74 5.45
C ALA A 267 11.90 23.66 5.50
N SER A 268 12.59 24.20 4.49
CA SER A 268 14.05 24.24 4.45
C SER A 268 14.68 25.10 5.55
N ALA A 269 14.09 26.25 5.86
CA ALA A 269 14.60 27.17 6.89
C ALA A 269 14.35 26.67 8.32
N THR A 270 13.36 25.80 8.52
CA THR A 270 12.96 25.26 9.83
C THR A 270 13.36 23.81 10.04
N GLU A 271 14.10 23.22 9.09
CA GLU A 271 14.46 21.80 9.07
C GLU A 271 13.24 20.86 9.19
N ALA A 272 12.09 21.29 8.66
CA ALA A 272 10.83 20.57 8.67
C ALA A 272 10.48 20.00 7.30
N THR A 273 9.54 19.06 7.26
CA THR A 273 8.91 18.64 6.00
C THR A 273 7.78 19.61 5.61
N PRO A 274 7.47 19.76 4.30
CA PRO A 274 6.34 20.58 3.86
C PRO A 274 5.02 20.19 4.54
N SER A 275 4.77 18.89 4.71
CA SER A 275 3.58 18.38 5.40
C SER A 275 3.53 18.80 6.87
N GLU A 276 4.66 18.77 7.60
CA GLU A 276 4.71 19.25 8.99
C GLU A 276 4.44 20.76 9.09
N VAL A 277 4.93 21.56 8.14
CA VAL A 277 4.63 23.00 8.05
C VAL A 277 3.13 23.22 7.85
N LEU A 278 2.51 22.46 6.94
CA LEU A 278 1.07 22.56 6.66
C LEU A 278 0.22 22.09 7.86
N ILE A 279 0.60 21.00 8.52
CA ILE A 279 -0.04 20.51 9.74
C ILE A 279 0.09 21.53 10.88
N SER A 280 1.24 22.20 11.00
CA SER A 280 1.46 23.27 11.99
C SER A 280 0.52 24.45 11.73
N ALA A 281 0.40 24.90 10.48
CA ALA A 281 -0.52 25.97 10.11
C ALA A 281 -1.99 25.60 10.37
N VAL A 282 -2.40 24.35 10.07
CA VAL A 282 -3.72 23.82 10.42
C VAL A 282 -3.96 23.84 11.93
N THR A 283 -2.95 23.44 12.72
CA THR A 283 -3.03 23.42 14.18
C THR A 283 -3.20 24.84 14.75
N GLY A 284 -2.45 25.82 14.22
CA GLY A 284 -2.62 27.22 14.59
C GLY A 284 -3.99 27.77 14.20
N ALA A 285 -4.54 27.38 13.06
CA ALA A 285 -5.89 27.79 12.63
C ALA A 285 -6.99 27.19 13.53
N LEU A 286 -6.82 25.95 13.98
CA LEU A 286 -7.72 25.33 14.97
C LEU A 286 -7.64 26.03 16.32
N ARG A 287 -6.44 26.44 16.76
CA ARG A 287 -6.26 27.24 17.98
C ARG A 287 -7.00 28.57 17.88
N GLU A 288 -6.88 29.27 16.75
CA GLU A 288 -7.57 30.55 16.54
C GLU A 288 -9.09 30.38 16.46
N TYR A 289 -9.58 29.30 15.85
CA TYR A 289 -11.00 28.95 15.89
C TYR A 289 -11.54 28.88 17.33
N PHE A 290 -10.86 28.20 18.25
CA PHE A 290 -11.32 28.16 19.64
C PHE A 290 -11.27 29.54 20.32
N ARG A 291 -10.23 30.33 20.06
CA ARG A 291 -10.07 31.68 20.64
C ARG A 291 -11.14 32.66 20.15
N GLN A 292 -11.35 32.74 18.84
CA GLN A 292 -12.26 33.71 18.23
C GLN A 292 -13.71 33.52 18.69
N PHE A 293 -14.13 32.29 18.96
CA PHE A 293 -15.48 31.98 19.43
C PHE A 293 -15.60 31.83 20.96
N GLY A 294 -14.55 32.20 21.71
CA GLY A 294 -14.57 32.20 23.18
C GLY A 294 -14.61 30.82 23.83
N PHE A 295 -14.24 29.77 23.11
CA PHE A 295 -14.17 28.41 23.64
C PHE A 295 -12.86 28.18 24.40
N PRO A 296 -12.86 27.34 25.46
CA PRO A 296 -11.62 26.97 26.12
C PRO A 296 -10.73 26.19 25.15
N VAL A 297 -9.55 26.75 24.84
CA VAL A 297 -8.58 26.11 23.95
C VAL A 297 -8.12 24.80 24.59
N PRO A 298 -8.30 23.63 23.94
CA PRO A 298 -7.83 22.36 24.48
C PRO A 298 -6.29 22.30 24.48
N ASP A 299 -5.70 21.39 25.26
CA ASP A 299 -4.25 21.18 25.21
C ASP A 299 -3.82 20.57 23.87
N SER A 300 -4.62 19.61 23.38
CA SER A 300 -4.45 18.99 22.08
C SER A 300 -5.78 18.60 21.46
N VAL A 301 -5.92 18.75 20.15
CA VAL A 301 -7.03 18.23 19.36
C VAL A 301 -6.62 16.90 18.74
N LEU A 302 -7.28 15.82 19.13
CA LEU A 302 -6.99 14.49 18.59
C LEU A 302 -7.51 14.38 17.16
N CYS A 303 -6.61 14.09 16.22
CA CYS A 303 -6.90 13.99 14.80
C CYS A 303 -6.46 12.65 14.22
N THR A 304 -7.25 12.11 13.28
CA THR A 304 -6.80 11.01 12.41
C THR A 304 -6.24 11.58 11.11
N ALA A 305 -4.95 11.37 10.85
CA ALA A 305 -4.25 11.82 9.65
C ALA A 305 -4.07 10.69 8.64
N ARG A 306 -4.22 11.00 7.35
CA ARG A 306 -4.06 10.05 6.24
C ARG A 306 -3.47 10.72 5.02
N PHE A 307 -2.63 9.98 4.30
CA PHE A 307 -2.11 10.38 3.00
C PHE A 307 -2.85 9.67 1.86
N PHE A 308 -3.15 10.39 0.78
CA PHE A 308 -3.59 9.80 -0.48
C PHE A 308 -2.74 10.29 -1.64
N PRO A 309 -2.18 9.38 -2.45
CA PRO A 309 -1.62 9.74 -3.74
C PRO A 309 -2.68 10.37 -4.63
N LEU A 310 -2.39 11.54 -5.21
CA LEU A 310 -3.29 12.21 -6.15
C LEU A 310 -3.65 11.30 -7.32
N GLU A 311 -2.67 10.55 -7.82
CA GLU A 311 -2.80 9.61 -8.94
C GLU A 311 -3.79 8.49 -8.60
N SER A 312 -3.85 8.05 -7.34
CA SER A 312 -4.81 7.04 -6.90
C SER A 312 -6.25 7.56 -6.84
N LEU A 313 -6.45 8.87 -6.66
CA LEU A 313 -7.79 9.48 -6.65
C LEU A 313 -8.28 9.77 -8.06
N LEU A 314 -7.38 10.16 -8.96
CA LEU A 314 -7.72 10.54 -10.33
C LEU A 314 -7.71 9.34 -11.30
N THR A 315 -6.91 8.32 -11.01
CA THR A 315 -6.81 7.13 -11.85
C THR A 315 -7.81 6.07 -11.40
N SER A 316 -8.97 6.02 -12.06
CA SER A 316 -9.86 4.86 -12.03
C SER A 316 -9.24 3.71 -12.83
N LYS A 317 -8.08 3.20 -12.39
CA LYS A 317 -7.62 1.90 -12.88
C LYS A 317 -8.53 0.87 -12.20
N SER A 318 -9.31 0.17 -13.02
CA SER A 318 -9.79 -1.17 -12.72
C SER A 318 -8.55 -2.04 -12.46
N CYS A 319 -8.02 -1.96 -11.25
CA CYS A 319 -7.05 -2.91 -10.79
C CYS A 319 -7.68 -4.30 -10.96
N PRO A 320 -7.00 -5.28 -11.59
CA PRO A 320 -7.38 -6.68 -11.40
C PRO A 320 -7.48 -6.93 -9.89
N ALA A 321 -8.32 -7.87 -9.46
CA ALA A 321 -8.65 -8.10 -8.05
C ALA A 321 -7.42 -8.26 -7.11
N ASP A 322 -6.23 -8.48 -7.68
CA ASP A 322 -4.94 -8.59 -6.98
C ASP A 322 -4.19 -7.27 -6.75
N CYS A 323 -4.53 -6.17 -7.45
CA CYS A 323 -3.90 -4.87 -7.25
C CYS A 323 -4.78 -4.02 -6.31
N THR A 324 -4.70 -4.26 -5.01
CA THR A 324 -5.30 -3.35 -4.03
C THR A 324 -4.73 -1.94 -4.26
N PRO A 325 -5.56 -0.89 -4.49
CA PRO A 325 -5.03 0.47 -4.56
C PRO A 325 -4.28 0.72 -3.25
N GLN A 326 -3.00 1.13 -3.34
CA GLN A 326 -2.20 1.51 -2.18
C GLN A 326 -2.82 2.76 -1.56
N ARG A 327 -3.84 2.56 -0.74
CA ARG A 327 -4.47 3.61 0.03
C ARG A 327 -3.57 3.85 1.24
N GLY A 328 -3.19 5.10 1.52
CA GLY A 328 -2.33 5.40 2.66
C GLY A 328 -2.95 4.93 3.98
N GLY A 329 -2.10 4.60 4.95
CA GLY A 329 -2.56 4.16 6.28
C GLY A 329 -3.03 5.33 7.14
N LEU A 330 -3.66 4.98 8.26
CA LEU A 330 -4.15 5.91 9.27
C LEU A 330 -3.10 6.13 10.36
N LEU A 331 -2.85 7.39 10.69
CA LEU A 331 -2.09 7.81 11.87
C LEU A 331 -2.98 8.62 12.81
N CYS A 332 -2.78 8.47 14.12
CA CYS A 332 -3.49 9.25 15.13
C CYS A 332 -2.54 10.31 15.69
N LEU A 333 -2.79 11.57 15.32
CA LEU A 333 -1.96 12.71 15.68
C LEU A 333 -2.68 13.59 16.71
N PRO A 334 -2.13 13.78 17.92
CA PRO A 334 -2.56 14.86 18.80
C PRO A 334 -2.04 16.19 18.26
N LEU A 335 -2.90 17.06 17.73
CA LEU A 335 -2.50 18.39 17.28
C LEU A 335 -2.38 19.32 18.50
N PRO A 336 -1.18 19.82 18.87
CA PRO A 336 -0.96 20.61 20.06
C PRO A 336 -1.49 22.03 19.87
N THR A 337 -2.66 22.31 20.42
CA THR A 337 -3.26 23.66 20.41
C THR A 337 -2.73 24.53 21.54
N LYS A 338 -2.15 23.93 22.58
CA LYS A 338 -1.34 24.61 23.61
C LYS A 338 0.04 23.98 23.72
N ILE A 339 1.04 24.79 24.04
CA ILE A 339 2.43 24.39 24.23
C ILE A 339 2.71 24.41 25.74
N PRO A 340 2.91 23.24 26.40
CA PRO A 340 2.99 23.17 27.87
C PRO A 340 4.14 23.93 28.54
N ARG A 341 5.17 24.34 27.76
CA ARG A 341 6.42 24.95 28.26
C ARG A 341 6.86 26.16 27.43
N GLY A 342 5.99 26.70 26.60
CA GLY A 342 6.32 27.68 25.57
C GLY A 342 5.23 28.73 25.37
N ASP A 343 5.47 29.70 24.50
CA ASP A 343 4.44 30.66 24.10
C ASP A 343 3.52 30.00 23.08
N ASP A 344 2.23 29.86 23.42
CA ASP A 344 1.21 29.33 22.50
C ASP A 344 1.15 30.10 21.17
N ASN A 345 1.65 31.34 21.14
CA ASN A 345 1.66 32.19 19.95
C ASN A 345 2.93 32.07 19.12
N ASP A 346 3.99 31.41 19.59
CA ASP A 346 5.20 31.24 18.79
C ASP A 346 5.00 30.11 17.75
N PRO A 347 4.94 30.45 16.44
CA PRO A 347 4.71 29.45 15.41
C PRO A 347 5.91 28.48 15.25
N ALA A 348 7.13 28.91 15.60
CA ALA A 348 8.32 28.06 15.49
C ALA A 348 8.32 26.94 16.55
N GLU A 349 7.90 27.23 17.78
CA GLU A 349 7.73 26.22 18.81
C GLU A 349 6.60 25.25 18.48
N GLY A 350 5.49 25.76 17.93
CA GLY A 350 4.38 24.93 17.43
C GLY A 350 4.82 23.94 16.37
N LEU A 351 5.63 24.39 15.40
CA LEU A 351 6.20 23.52 14.36
C LEU A 351 7.11 22.44 14.95
N LYS A 352 8.00 22.80 15.88
CA LYS A 352 8.86 21.83 16.60
C LYS A 352 8.05 20.81 17.39
N ALA A 353 6.92 21.21 17.98
CA ALA A 353 6.01 20.29 18.66
C ALA A 353 5.40 19.29 17.66
N ILE A 354 4.95 19.76 16.50
CA ILE A 354 4.42 18.91 15.42
C ILE A 354 5.46 17.91 14.92
N GLN A 355 6.70 18.34 14.64
CA GLN A 355 7.78 17.43 14.21
C GLN A 355 8.01 16.28 15.21
N ARG A 356 8.02 16.59 16.52
CA ARG A 356 8.14 15.57 17.57
C ARG A 356 6.94 14.62 17.60
N ILE A 357 5.73 15.13 17.40
CA ILE A 357 4.51 14.34 17.44
C ILE A 357 4.42 13.41 16.22
N VAL A 358 4.74 13.92 15.02
CA VAL A 358 4.76 13.14 13.78
C VAL A 358 5.83 12.05 13.88
N SER A 359 7.06 12.38 14.29
CA SER A 359 8.13 11.38 14.47
C SER A 359 7.78 10.32 15.53
N GLN A 360 7.18 10.72 16.65
CA GLN A 360 6.71 9.79 17.68
C GLN A 360 5.58 8.88 17.16
N ALA A 361 4.61 9.42 16.43
CA ALA A 361 3.53 8.64 15.84
C ALA A 361 4.05 7.60 14.85
N ARG A 362 5.04 7.96 14.02
CA ARG A 362 5.73 7.02 13.11
C ARG A 362 6.42 5.89 13.87
N GLY A 363 7.04 6.15 15.02
CA GLY A 363 7.67 5.11 15.83
C GLY A 363 6.67 4.21 16.58
N ARG A 364 5.57 4.79 17.07
CA ARG A 364 4.62 4.14 17.99
C ARG A 364 3.44 3.45 17.29
N GLN A 365 3.03 3.91 16.11
CA GLN A 365 1.80 3.45 15.44
C GLN A 365 2.00 2.57 14.17
N PRO A 366 3.05 1.72 14.01
CA PRO A 366 3.16 0.82 12.85
C PRO A 366 2.00 -0.11 12.66
N ALA A 367 1.60 -0.68 13.77
CA ALA A 367 0.46 -1.55 13.90
C ALA A 367 -0.80 -0.94 13.28
N LEU A 368 -1.14 0.29 13.71
CA LEU A 368 -2.35 0.99 13.28
C LEU A 368 -2.27 1.30 11.79
N TYR A 369 -1.13 1.82 11.36
CA TYR A 369 -0.91 2.24 9.99
C TYR A 369 -1.01 1.06 9.02
N LEU A 370 -0.30 -0.04 9.30
CA LEU A 370 -0.36 -1.24 8.48
C LEU A 370 -1.75 -1.89 8.54
N ALA A 371 -2.35 -2.04 9.73
CA ALA A 371 -3.68 -2.63 9.84
C ALA A 371 -4.77 -1.84 9.09
N SER A 372 -4.63 -0.51 9.00
CA SER A 372 -5.54 0.34 8.23
C SER A 372 -5.24 0.32 6.73
N GLN A 373 -3.97 0.29 6.29
CA GLN A 373 -3.62 0.10 4.88
C GLN A 373 -4.14 -1.23 4.33
N TRP A 374 -3.90 -2.29 5.08
CA TRP A 374 -4.17 -3.68 4.69
C TRP A 374 -5.64 -4.03 4.71
N HIS A 375 -6.52 -3.04 4.95
CA HIS A 375 -7.94 -3.09 4.64
C HIS A 375 -8.44 -4.52 4.72
N LEU A 376 -8.76 -4.98 5.93
CA LEU A 376 -9.32 -6.31 6.17
C LEU A 376 -10.72 -6.40 5.52
N ASP A 377 -10.76 -6.18 4.20
CA ASP A 377 -11.83 -6.18 3.23
C ASP A 377 -12.43 -7.58 3.11
N GLY A 378 -11.71 -8.60 3.58
CA GLY A 378 -12.23 -9.96 3.80
C GLY A 378 -13.11 -10.12 5.04
N GLY A 379 -13.38 -9.03 5.77
CA GLY A 379 -14.13 -9.05 7.02
C GLY A 379 -13.48 -9.92 8.08
N LEU A 380 -12.15 -10.11 8.08
CA LEU A 380 -11.50 -11.05 9.01
C LEU A 380 -11.74 -10.61 10.46
N LEU A 381 -11.60 -9.31 10.73
CA LEU A 381 -11.89 -8.74 12.04
C LEU A 381 -13.38 -8.71 12.35
N THR A 382 -14.27 -8.50 11.37
CA THR A 382 -15.73 -8.56 11.59
C THR A 382 -16.32 -9.97 11.59
N LYS A 383 -15.55 -10.97 11.14
CA LYS A 383 -15.79 -12.41 11.34
C LYS A 383 -15.31 -12.84 12.72
N LEU A 384 -14.21 -12.27 13.23
CA LEU A 384 -13.70 -12.54 14.58
C LEU A 384 -14.46 -11.76 15.68
N MET A 385 -14.91 -10.54 15.40
CA MET A 385 -15.57 -9.66 16.36
C MET A 385 -17.08 -9.56 16.10
N PRO A 386 -17.92 -9.74 17.12
CA PRO A 386 -19.35 -9.49 17.02
C PRO A 386 -19.64 -8.08 16.48
N SER A 387 -20.62 -7.96 15.60
CA SER A 387 -21.01 -6.69 14.94
C SER A 387 -21.33 -5.56 15.93
N LEU A 388 -21.85 -5.90 17.12
CA LEU A 388 -22.11 -4.95 18.19
C LEU A 388 -20.81 -4.34 18.75
N LEU A 389 -19.80 -5.17 19.02
CA LEU A 389 -18.53 -4.72 19.58
C LEU A 389 -17.77 -3.82 18.60
N ALA A 390 -17.80 -4.17 17.31
CA ALA A 390 -17.26 -3.33 16.25
C ALA A 390 -17.94 -1.94 16.25
N ARG A 391 -19.28 -1.87 16.28
CA ARG A 391 -20.01 -0.59 16.33
C ARG A 391 -19.69 0.23 17.59
N LEU A 392 -19.53 -0.42 18.75
CA LEU A 392 -19.17 0.25 20.00
C LEU A 392 -17.76 0.84 19.92
N LEU A 393 -16.79 0.08 19.39
CA LEU A 393 -15.42 0.54 19.17
C LEU A 393 -15.39 1.71 18.18
N LEU A 394 -16.14 1.63 17.08
CA LEU A 394 -16.28 2.72 16.11
C LEU A 394 -16.83 3.98 16.75
N ASN A 395 -17.93 3.85 17.49
CA ASN A 395 -18.57 4.97 18.17
C ASN A 395 -17.61 5.61 19.19
N HIS A 396 -16.83 4.79 19.92
CA HIS A 396 -15.82 5.29 20.84
C HIS A 396 -14.69 6.05 20.12
N LEU A 397 -14.14 5.45 19.07
CA LEU A 397 -13.08 6.02 18.24
C LEU A 397 -13.47 7.37 17.63
N THR A 398 -14.63 7.40 16.99
CA THR A 398 -15.10 8.57 16.24
C THR A 398 -15.52 9.71 17.13
N ARG A 399 -15.95 9.43 18.37
CA ARG A 399 -16.16 10.46 19.41
C ARG A 399 -14.84 10.99 19.97
N ARG A 400 -13.79 10.16 20.01
CA ARG A 400 -12.46 10.55 20.50
C ARG A 400 -11.71 11.41 19.48
N TYR A 401 -11.75 11.01 18.21
CA TYR A 401 -11.13 11.71 17.08
C TYR A 401 -12.19 12.49 16.29
N ALA A 402 -12.57 13.67 16.78
CA ALA A 402 -13.60 14.50 16.15
C ALA A 402 -13.14 15.21 14.86
N VAL A 403 -11.82 15.21 14.61
CA VAL A 403 -11.18 15.87 13.46
C VAL A 403 -10.44 14.83 12.61
N MET A 404 -10.63 14.90 11.31
CA MET A 404 -9.87 14.11 10.33
C MET A 404 -9.01 15.02 9.47
N LEU A 405 -7.77 14.63 9.21
CA LEU A 405 -6.85 15.32 8.32
C LEU A 405 -6.47 14.40 7.16
N THR A 406 -6.65 14.90 5.94
CA THR A 406 -6.29 14.19 4.73
C THR A 406 -5.28 15.02 3.96
N GLU A 407 -4.09 14.48 3.72
CA GLU A 407 -3.12 15.07 2.81
C GLU A 407 -3.23 14.38 1.46
N VAL A 408 -3.42 15.16 0.40
CA VAL A 408 -3.44 14.70 -0.97
C VAL A 408 -2.28 15.36 -1.70
N ALA A 409 -1.34 14.57 -2.17
CA ALA A 409 -0.19 15.06 -2.91
C ALA A 409 0.20 14.11 -4.05
N PRO A 410 0.79 14.64 -5.14
CA PRO A 410 1.33 13.81 -6.21
C PRO A 410 2.59 13.06 -5.74
N GLN A 411 2.73 11.80 -6.16
CA GLN A 411 3.92 10.99 -5.93
C GLN A 411 5.00 11.20 -7.01
N SER A 412 4.57 11.50 -8.25
CA SER A 412 5.48 11.87 -9.35
C SER A 412 5.28 13.32 -9.78
N ARG A 413 6.36 14.00 -10.19
CA ARG A 413 6.27 15.36 -10.76
C ARG A 413 5.71 15.38 -12.18
N ASP A 414 5.70 14.25 -12.90
CA ASP A 414 5.29 14.22 -14.32
C ASP A 414 3.79 14.53 -14.52
N GLU A 415 3.00 14.56 -13.43
CA GLU A 415 1.55 14.78 -13.46
C GLU A 415 1.10 15.92 -12.53
N LEU A 416 1.94 16.95 -12.31
CA LEU A 416 1.61 18.08 -11.43
C LEU A 416 0.31 18.79 -11.83
N ARG A 417 0.08 18.94 -13.13
CA ARG A 417 -1.14 19.53 -13.68
C ARG A 417 -1.69 18.63 -14.77
N ARG A 418 -3.01 18.53 -14.84
CA ARG A 418 -3.71 17.67 -15.80
C ARG A 418 -4.60 18.50 -16.71
N ASN A 419 -4.67 18.06 -17.96
CA ASN A 419 -5.58 18.62 -18.95
C ASN A 419 -6.87 17.80 -18.99
N LEU A 420 -7.99 18.49 -19.17
CA LEU A 420 -9.28 17.90 -19.51
C LEU A 420 -9.20 17.21 -20.89
N VAL A 421 -10.21 16.41 -21.20
CA VAL A 421 -10.33 15.70 -22.48
C VAL A 421 -10.23 16.64 -23.70
N TRP A 422 -10.62 17.91 -23.53
CA TRP A 422 -10.55 18.95 -24.55
C TRP A 422 -9.26 19.79 -24.52
N GLY A 423 -8.21 19.35 -23.83
CA GLY A 423 -6.91 20.03 -23.77
C GLY A 423 -6.84 21.23 -22.82
N GLN A 424 -7.95 21.60 -22.18
CA GLN A 424 -7.98 22.67 -21.18
C GLN A 424 -7.27 22.24 -19.90
N GLU A 425 -6.35 23.06 -19.42
CA GLU A 425 -5.63 22.80 -18.17
C GLU A 425 -6.57 23.00 -16.97
N ILE A 426 -6.58 22.03 -16.06
CA ILE A 426 -7.31 22.18 -14.81
C ILE A 426 -6.49 23.11 -13.91
N GLU A 427 -7.08 24.25 -13.54
CA GLU A 427 -6.44 25.23 -12.68
C GLU A 427 -6.38 24.76 -11.22
N ASN A 428 -7.49 24.23 -10.69
CA ASN A 428 -7.61 23.84 -9.29
C ASN A 428 -8.46 22.57 -9.15
N ILE A 429 -8.05 21.68 -8.26
CA ILE A 429 -8.79 20.48 -7.87
C ILE A 429 -8.94 20.49 -6.37
N MET A 430 -10.08 19.99 -5.87
CA MET A 430 -10.28 19.82 -4.44
C MET A 430 -10.87 18.46 -4.12
N TYR A 431 -10.23 17.75 -3.19
CA TYR A 431 -10.72 16.48 -2.68
C TYR A 431 -11.51 16.69 -1.38
N TRP A 432 -12.78 16.31 -1.41
CA TRP A 432 -13.66 16.39 -0.25
C TRP A 432 -13.86 14.99 0.32
N ARG A 433 -13.39 14.77 1.54
CA ARG A 433 -13.66 13.55 2.30
C ARG A 433 -14.75 13.83 3.33
N PRO A 434 -16.00 13.36 3.12
CA PRO A 434 -17.08 13.65 4.06
C PRO A 434 -16.75 13.09 5.44
N PRO A 435 -16.92 13.87 6.53
CA PRO A 435 -16.78 13.34 7.86
C PRO A 435 -17.89 12.32 8.12
N GLN A 436 -17.52 11.14 8.62
CA GLN A 436 -18.41 10.02 8.85
C GLN A 436 -18.63 9.80 10.37
N ALA A 437 -19.67 9.05 10.73
CA ALA A 437 -20.07 8.77 12.13
C ALA A 437 -20.07 10.04 13.02
N ASN A 438 -19.29 10.05 14.12
CA ASN A 438 -19.23 11.18 15.06
C ASN A 438 -18.10 12.19 14.76
N ILE A 439 -17.45 12.10 13.60
CA ILE A 439 -16.46 13.12 13.17
C ILE A 439 -17.23 14.36 12.73
N CYS A 440 -16.84 15.54 13.23
CA CYS A 440 -17.52 16.80 12.92
C CYS A 440 -16.79 17.63 11.85
N LEU A 441 -15.47 17.42 11.71
CA LEU A 441 -14.58 18.23 10.89
C LEU A 441 -13.65 17.34 10.07
N SER A 442 -13.60 17.58 8.76
CA SER A 442 -12.68 16.96 7.81
C SER A 442 -11.86 18.05 7.15
N LEU A 443 -10.55 17.98 7.34
CA LEU A 443 -9.56 18.90 6.83
C LEU A 443 -8.82 18.20 5.69
N THR A 444 -8.81 18.79 4.50
CA THR A 444 -8.03 18.26 3.37
C THR A 444 -6.96 19.27 2.99
N ILE A 445 -5.69 18.89 3.12
CA ILE A 445 -4.56 19.59 2.51
C ILE A 445 -4.42 19.03 1.10
N MET A 446 -4.72 19.86 0.10
CA MET A 446 -4.69 19.47 -1.31
C MET A 446 -3.52 20.15 -2.00
N ASN A 447 -2.55 19.35 -2.45
CA ASN A 447 -1.45 19.81 -3.28
C ASN A 447 -1.80 19.50 -4.74
N TYR A 448 -1.87 20.55 -5.56
CA TYR A 448 -2.17 20.42 -6.98
C TYR A 448 -1.40 21.48 -7.78
N GLY A 449 -0.65 21.04 -8.78
CA GLY A 449 0.29 21.90 -9.50
C GLY A 449 1.38 22.47 -8.58
N ASP A 450 1.50 23.79 -8.61
CA ASP A 450 2.39 24.62 -7.83
C ASP A 450 1.72 25.22 -6.59
N THR A 451 0.46 24.85 -6.31
CA THR A 451 -0.31 25.42 -5.20
C THR A 451 -0.75 24.38 -4.17
N VAL A 452 -0.96 24.85 -2.96
CA VAL A 452 -1.54 24.11 -1.84
C VAL A 452 -2.78 24.85 -1.35
N ARG A 453 -3.86 24.10 -1.09
CA ARG A 453 -5.09 24.63 -0.50
C ARG A 453 -5.52 23.80 0.70
N LEU A 454 -6.08 24.47 1.70
CA LEU A 454 -6.79 23.81 2.80
C LEU A 454 -8.29 23.80 2.52
N GLY A 455 -8.87 22.61 2.52
CA GLY A 455 -10.32 22.39 2.56
C GLY A 455 -10.78 22.09 3.96
N VAL A 456 -11.92 22.65 4.30
CA VAL A 456 -12.59 22.46 5.58
C VAL A 456 -14.01 22.03 5.29
N MET A 457 -14.29 20.74 5.41
CA MET A 457 -15.64 20.19 5.35
C MET A 457 -16.12 19.92 6.77
N SER A 458 -17.29 20.45 7.14
CA SER A 458 -17.84 20.28 8.48
C SER A 458 -19.33 19.98 8.45
N ASP A 459 -19.87 19.58 9.59
CA ASP A 459 -21.33 19.52 9.77
C ASP A 459 -21.93 20.94 9.79
N ALA A 460 -23.13 21.11 9.25
CA ALA A 460 -23.77 22.43 9.11
C ALA A 460 -23.97 23.16 10.45
N LEU A 461 -23.96 22.44 11.58
CA LEU A 461 -24.01 23.03 12.92
C LEU A 461 -22.72 23.76 13.32
N LEU A 462 -21.60 23.55 12.62
CA LEU A 462 -20.38 24.34 12.76
C LEU A 462 -20.34 25.52 11.77
N SER A 463 -21.40 25.73 10.99
CA SER A 463 -21.53 26.90 10.09
C SER A 463 -22.03 28.13 10.84
N PRO A 464 -21.51 29.35 10.57
CA PRO A 464 -20.45 29.70 9.61
C PRO A 464 -19.03 29.58 10.17
N GLN A 465 -18.88 29.15 11.43
CA GLN A 465 -17.64 29.22 12.20
C GLN A 465 -16.45 28.46 11.59
N HIS A 466 -16.71 27.33 10.91
CA HIS A 466 -15.66 26.52 10.27
C HIS A 466 -14.85 27.28 9.19
N SER A 467 -15.41 28.33 8.58
CA SER A 467 -14.71 29.17 7.59
C SER A 467 -13.46 29.86 8.15
N VAL A 468 -13.46 30.17 9.45
CA VAL A 468 -12.31 30.74 10.17
C VAL A 468 -11.07 29.86 10.07
N ILE A 469 -11.26 28.54 10.04
CA ILE A 469 -10.14 27.60 9.94
C ILE A 469 -9.46 27.73 8.57
N ALA A 470 -10.25 27.91 7.51
CA ALA A 470 -9.75 28.07 6.15
C ALA A 470 -8.99 29.39 5.95
N THR A 471 -9.52 30.49 6.50
CA THR A 471 -8.87 31.82 6.40
C THR A 471 -7.66 31.93 7.34
N GLY A 472 -7.80 31.44 8.58
CA GLY A 472 -6.74 31.45 9.59
C GLY A 472 -5.50 30.65 9.18
N PHE A 473 -5.67 29.59 8.40
CA PHE A 473 -4.56 28.80 7.85
C PHE A 473 -3.52 29.65 7.10
N LEU A 474 -3.98 30.60 6.27
CA LEU A 474 -3.10 31.49 5.50
C LEU A 474 -2.31 32.42 6.42
N GLN A 475 -2.97 32.93 7.46
CA GLN A 475 -2.35 33.81 8.44
C GLN A 475 -1.23 33.06 9.19
N GLN A 476 -1.48 31.83 9.63
CA GLN A 476 -0.50 31.00 10.32
C GLN A 476 0.72 30.68 9.44
N LEU A 477 0.52 30.39 8.14
CA LEU A 477 1.62 30.22 7.19
C LEU A 477 2.43 31.51 7.03
N SER A 478 1.75 32.66 6.98
CA SER A 478 2.42 33.96 6.88
C SER A 478 3.25 34.28 8.13
N ASP A 479 2.80 33.85 9.30
CA ASP A 479 3.53 34.05 10.57
C ASP A 479 4.71 33.09 10.68
N LEU A 480 4.55 31.83 10.26
CA LEU A 480 5.66 30.88 10.09
C LEU A 480 6.73 31.42 9.13
N ALA A 481 6.32 32.00 7.99
CA ALA A 481 7.25 32.58 7.02
C ALA A 481 8.05 33.75 7.62
N LYS A 482 7.40 34.63 8.39
CA LYS A 482 8.08 35.74 9.10
C LYS A 482 9.09 35.21 10.11
N CYS A 483 8.71 34.22 10.92
CA CYS A 483 9.60 33.61 11.90
C CYS A 483 10.79 32.88 11.25
N ALA A 484 10.60 32.31 10.06
CA ALA A 484 11.64 31.70 9.26
C ALA A 484 12.52 32.72 8.48
N GLY A 485 12.25 34.02 8.59
CA GLY A 485 13.00 35.07 7.89
C GLY A 485 12.74 35.16 6.39
N ILE A 486 11.62 34.62 5.91
CA ILE A 486 11.28 34.58 4.48
C ILE A 486 10.49 35.86 4.13
N PRO A 487 10.95 36.66 3.16
CA PRO A 487 10.23 37.86 2.72
C PRO A 487 8.85 37.49 2.17
N ARG A 488 7.84 38.30 2.47
CA ARG A 488 6.55 38.21 1.75
C ARG A 488 6.81 38.54 0.29
N GLU A 489 6.65 37.57 -0.60
CA GLU A 489 6.53 37.86 -2.03
C GLU A 489 5.32 38.78 -2.19
N ARG A 490 5.54 39.99 -2.72
CA ARG A 490 4.44 40.82 -3.22
C ARG A 490 3.79 40.02 -4.33
N SER A 491 2.53 39.64 -4.14
CA SER A 491 1.72 39.03 -5.18
C SER A 491 1.66 39.98 -6.38
N ASN A 492 2.45 39.72 -7.42
CA ASN A 492 2.43 40.46 -8.69
C ASN A 492 1.15 40.21 -9.52
N SER A 493 0.07 39.71 -8.91
CA SER A 493 -1.17 39.34 -9.59
C SER A 493 -2.30 40.39 -9.46
N LEU A 494 -2.06 41.54 -8.84
CA LEU A 494 -3.09 42.60 -8.68
C LEU A 494 -2.87 43.85 -9.55
N ASP A 495 -1.72 43.99 -10.22
CA ASP A 495 -1.43 45.17 -11.08
C ASP A 495 -1.63 44.90 -12.59
N SER A 496 -2.05 43.70 -12.99
CA SER A 496 -2.33 43.36 -14.40
C SER A 496 -3.80 42.98 -14.63
N ILE A 497 -4.72 43.77 -14.09
CA ILE A 497 -6.05 43.86 -14.70
C ILE A 497 -5.90 44.90 -15.81
N PRO A 498 -5.95 44.55 -17.12
CA PRO A 498 -6.16 45.56 -18.13
C PRO A 498 -7.49 46.22 -17.80
N GLN A 499 -7.46 47.52 -17.48
CA GLN A 499 -8.68 48.32 -17.32
C GLN A 499 -9.58 48.02 -18.52
N SER A 500 -10.73 47.41 -18.25
CA SER A 500 -11.77 47.20 -19.25
C SER A 500 -12.06 48.54 -19.93
N PRO A 501 -12.08 48.64 -21.27
CA PRO A 501 -12.43 49.89 -21.92
C PRO A 501 -13.86 50.27 -21.50
N ALA A 502 -14.01 51.51 -21.06
CA ALA A 502 -15.30 52.06 -20.68
C ALA A 502 -16.31 51.85 -21.81
N LEU A 503 -17.43 51.17 -21.50
CA LEU A 503 -18.60 51.11 -22.38
C LEU A 503 -19.08 52.54 -22.65
N PRO A 504 -19.26 52.95 -23.92
CA PRO A 504 -19.85 54.24 -24.22
C PRO A 504 -21.32 54.22 -23.81
N THR A 505 -21.69 55.17 -22.97
CA THR A 505 -23.07 55.52 -22.67
C THR A 505 -23.81 55.84 -23.97
N LEU A 506 -24.76 54.98 -24.35
CA LEU A 506 -25.76 55.31 -25.36
C LEU A 506 -26.77 56.28 -24.73
N ARG A 507 -26.93 57.43 -25.41
CA ARG A 507 -28.01 58.41 -25.23
C ARG A 507 -29.34 57.86 -25.72
#